data_AF-A0A7J3J0Q3-F1
#
_entry.id   AF-A0A7J3J0Q3-F1
#
_cell.length_a   1.000
_cell.length_b   1.000
_cell.length_c   1.000
_cell.angle_alpha   90.00
_cell.angle_beta   90.00
_cell.angle_gamma   90.00
#
_symmetry.space_group_name_H-M   'P 1'
#
loop_
_entity.id
_entity.type
_entity.pdbx_description
1 polymer ?
#
loop_
_entity_poly.entity_id
_entity_poly.type
_entity_poly.pdbx_seq_one_letter_code
_entity_poly.pdbx_strand_id
1 'polypeptide(L)' 'MNKIPVAITIAGSDSCGGAGIQADLKTFAALGVHGA' A
#
# COMPACT_ATOMS: atom_id res chain seq x y z
N MET A 1 -18.06 -4.80 -14.18
CA MET A 1 -16.80 -4.08 -13.92
C MET A 1 -16.02 -4.87 -12.89
N ASN A 2 -14.74 -5.16 -13.14
CA ASN A 2 -13.89 -5.82 -12.15
C ASN A 2 -13.55 -4.81 -11.07
N LYS A 3 -13.89 -5.11 -9.81
CA LYS A 3 -13.68 -4.19 -8.69
C LYS A 3 -12.19 -4.17 -8.31
N ILE A 4 -11.62 -2.98 -8.11
CA ILE A 4 -10.25 -2.85 -7.61
C ILE A 4 -10.22 -3.42 -6.18
N PRO A 5 -9.33 -4.39 -5.87
CA PRO A 5 -9.20 -4.93 -4.52
C PRO A 5 -8.75 -3.84 -3.53
N VAL A 6 -9.23 -3.92 -2.29
CA VAL A 6 -8.89 -2.99 -1.21
C VAL A 6 -8.14 -3.77 -0.13
N ALA A 7 -6.99 -3.25 0.30
CA ALA A 7 -6.17 -3.85 1.35
C ALA A 7 -5.81 -2.81 2.41
N ILE A 8 -5.79 -3.24 3.67
CA ILE A 8 -5.32 -2.46 4.81
C ILE A 8 -3.93 -2.94 5.20
N THR A 9 -3.01 -2.01 5.49
CA THR A 9 -1.73 -2.33 6.13
C THR A 9 -1.67 -1.75 7.54
N ILE A 10 -1.06 -2.50 8.46
CA ILE A 10 -0.77 -2.08 9.82
C ILE A 10 0.74 -2.16 9.98
N ALA A 11 1.41 -1.05 9.71
CA ALA A 11 2.86 -0.93 9.74
C ALA A 11 3.28 0.42 10.35
N GLY A 12 4.55 0.51 10.75
CA GLY A 12 5.14 1.78 11.16
C GLY A 12 5.30 2.76 9.98
N SER A 13 5.43 4.05 10.29
CA SER A 13 5.79 5.07 9.30
C SER A 13 7.30 5.11 9.11
N ASP A 14 7.75 5.00 7.87
CA ASP A 14 9.11 5.33 7.44
C ASP A 14 9.08 6.56 6.53
N SER A 15 9.50 7.71 7.06
CA SER A 15 9.51 8.98 6.31
C SER A 15 10.48 8.99 5.12
N CYS A 16 11.45 8.08 5.05
CA CYS A 16 12.30 7.88 3.87
C CYS A 16 11.57 7.16 2.74
N GLY A 17 10.49 6.43 3.07
CA GLY A 17 9.60 5.77 2.11
C GLY A 17 10.14 4.46 1.52
N GLY A 18 11.16 3.86 2.14
CA GLY A 18 11.78 2.60 1.72
C GLY A 18 11.23 1.37 2.46
N ALA A 19 10.56 1.58 3.60
CA ALA A 19 9.91 0.55 4.40
C ALA A 19 8.54 1.04 4.90
N GLY A 20 7.94 0.27 5.83
CA GLY A 20 6.72 0.66 6.53
C GLY A 20 5.51 0.87 5.60
N ILE A 21 4.54 1.65 6.08
CA ILE A 21 3.30 1.93 5.36
C ILE A 21 3.57 2.53 3.96
N GLN A 22 4.63 3.30 3.80
CA GLN A 22 4.98 3.91 2.51
C GLN A 22 5.41 2.85 1.47
N ALA A 23 6.19 1.84 1.87
CA ALA A 23 6.58 0.75 0.98
C ALA A 23 5.38 -0.16 0.64
N ASP A 24 4.51 -0.41 1.62
CA ASP A 24 3.29 -1.19 1.43
C ASP A 24 2.35 -0.52 0.42
N LEU A 25 2.08 0.78 0.59
CA LEU A 25 1.19 1.54 -0.32
C LEU A 25 1.76 1.65 -1.73
N LYS A 26 3.09 1.81 -1.89
CA LYS A 26 3.74 1.75 -3.22
C LYS A 26 3.56 0.37 -3.86
N THR A 27 3.69 -0.69 -3.08
CA THR A 27 3.50 -2.06 -3.54
C THR A 27 2.05 -2.33 -3.95
N PHE A 28 1.08 -1.90 -3.14
CA PHE A 28 -0.34 -1.99 -3.46
C PHE A 28 -0.67 -1.27 -4.77
N ALA A 29 -0.20 -0.04 -4.94
CA ALA A 29 -0.40 0.71 -6.18
C ALA A 29 0.22 -0.02 -7.40
N ALA A 30 1.43 -0.58 -7.26
CA ALA A 30 2.09 -1.34 -8.32
C ALA A 30 1.33 -2.63 -8.70
N LEU A 31 0.58 -3.22 -7.76
CA LEU A 31 -0.22 -4.42 -7.96
C LEU A 31 -1.69 -4.12 -8.32
N GLY A 32 -2.07 -2.85 -8.51
CA GLY A 32 -3.45 -2.47 -8.81
C GLY A 32 -4.41 -2.68 -7.63
N VAL A 33 -3.93 -2.47 -6.41
CA VAL A 33 -4.68 -2.56 -5.15
C VAL A 33 -4.82 -1.15 -4.56
N HIS A 34 -6.01 -0.80 -4.06
CA HIS A 34 -6.18 0.42 -3.27
C HIS A 34 -5.78 0.15 -1.82
N GLY A 35 -4.74 0.83 -1.36
CA GLY A 35 -4.19 0.73 -0.02
C GLY A 35 -4.75 1.74 0.96
N ALA A 36 -4.92 1.33 2.21
CA ALA A 36 -5.22 2.17 3.36
C ALA A 36 -4.30 1.86 4.54
#